data_AF-A0A7X9DR89-F1
#
_entry.id   AF-A0A7X9DR89-F1
#
_cell.length_a   1.000
_cell.length_b   1.000
_cell.length_c   1.000
_cell.angle_alpha   90.00
_cell.angle_beta   90.00
_cell.angle_gamma   90.00
#
_symmetry.space_group_name_H-M   'P 1'
#
loop_
_entity.id
_entity.type
_entity.pdbx_description
1 polymer ?
#
loop_
_entity_poly.entity_id
_entity_poly.type
_entity_poly.pdbx_seq_one_letter_code
_entity_poly.pdbx_strand_id
1 'polypeptide(L)'
;MEQNMNVNDQQLNNVAERRKRWNLILIIVIVLLAIGAAYLYNLNQKQKKEAAQIQQVLEDEKDKLTNELKGLMNEYEALKSDNDSMNRKLEAQQDRIKKLLAINASNVEKINLYKKELVTLREIMKSYIVQIDSLNRRNMQLVEENKEVKERLDQARKSNEELTQVKEELTQKVKQASVLSAKDIVVTPLNRRSRDTDRASRVAKIKTCFTIRENTIVQPGRRIVYCRITRPDQLVFTSSENNLFDFQGQQIVFSE
;
A
#
# COMPACT_ATOMS: atom_id res chain seq x y z
N MET A 1 -46.94 -88.56 85.93
CA MET A 1 -46.03 -88.16 84.83
C MET A 1 -46.72 -87.29 83.75
N GLU A 2 -47.99 -86.88 83.92
CA GLU A 2 -48.74 -86.21 82.83
C GLU A 2 -48.79 -84.67 82.91
N GLN A 3 -48.36 -84.04 84.01
CA GLN A 3 -48.35 -82.57 84.12
C GLN A 3 -47.17 -81.89 83.40
N ASN A 4 -46.15 -82.63 82.96
CA ASN A 4 -44.99 -82.07 82.24
C ASN A 4 -45.12 -82.08 80.70
N MET A 5 -46.17 -82.69 80.12
CA MET A 5 -46.39 -82.66 78.66
C MET A 5 -47.19 -81.44 78.18
N ASN A 6 -48.14 -80.93 78.99
CA ASN A 6 -49.05 -79.86 78.57
C ASN A 6 -48.41 -78.45 78.57
N VAL A 7 -47.40 -78.23 79.41
CA VAL A 7 -46.64 -76.96 79.45
C VAL A 7 -45.70 -76.83 78.23
N ASN A 8 -45.22 -77.96 77.70
CA ASN A 8 -44.28 -77.98 76.58
C ASN A 8 -45.00 -77.64 75.24
N ASP A 9 -46.22 -78.14 75.04
CA ASP A 9 -47.04 -77.85 73.85
C ASP A 9 -47.57 -76.41 73.80
N GLN A 10 -47.89 -75.81 74.96
CA GLN A 10 -48.24 -74.38 75.04
C GLN A 10 -47.02 -73.45 74.81
N GLN A 11 -45.81 -73.87 75.15
CA GLN A 11 -44.58 -73.14 74.82
C GLN A 11 -44.18 -73.30 73.35
N LEU A 12 -44.34 -74.50 72.76
CA LEU A 12 -44.09 -74.76 71.33
C LEU A 12 -45.04 -73.95 70.43
N ASN A 13 -46.33 -73.87 70.77
CA ASN A 13 -47.30 -73.08 70.00
C ASN A 13 -47.07 -71.56 70.08
N ASN A 14 -46.66 -71.04 71.24
CA ASN A 14 -46.31 -69.62 71.40
C ASN A 14 -45.00 -69.23 70.69
N VAL A 15 -44.05 -70.16 70.55
CA VAL A 15 -42.82 -69.97 69.77
C VAL A 15 -43.11 -70.08 68.27
N ALA A 16 -44.01 -70.96 67.84
CA ALA A 16 -44.44 -71.11 66.45
C ALA A 16 -45.26 -69.89 65.95
N GLU A 17 -46.20 -69.38 66.76
CA GLU A 17 -46.97 -68.15 66.50
C GLU A 17 -46.05 -66.91 66.43
N ARG A 18 -45.07 -66.79 67.34
CA ARG A 18 -44.04 -65.73 67.27
C ARG A 18 -43.19 -65.84 66.00
N ARG A 19 -42.70 -67.03 65.63
CA ARG A 19 -41.97 -67.23 64.37
C ARG A 19 -42.80 -66.89 63.14
N LYS A 20 -44.10 -67.24 63.11
CA LYS A 20 -45.01 -66.86 62.02
C LYS A 20 -45.19 -65.35 61.91
N ARG A 21 -45.38 -64.63 63.03
CA ARG A 21 -45.48 -63.16 63.04
C ARG A 21 -44.17 -62.49 62.60
N TRP A 22 -43.02 -62.99 63.07
CA TRP A 22 -41.70 -62.50 62.63
C TRP A 22 -41.44 -62.77 61.15
N ASN A 23 -41.81 -63.93 60.62
CA ASN A 23 -41.74 -64.23 59.20
C ASN A 23 -42.66 -63.30 58.37
N LEU A 24 -43.86 -63.00 58.87
CA LEU A 24 -44.79 -62.08 58.20
C LEU A 24 -44.21 -60.65 58.12
N ILE A 25 -43.61 -60.16 59.23
CA ILE A 25 -42.94 -58.86 59.28
C ILE A 25 -41.73 -58.84 58.32
N LEU A 26 -40.94 -59.91 58.28
CA LEU A 26 -39.81 -60.06 57.35
C LEU A 26 -40.25 -59.97 55.88
N ILE A 27 -41.35 -60.65 55.52
CA ILE A 27 -41.91 -60.60 54.16
C ILE A 27 -42.36 -59.18 53.81
N ILE A 28 -43.05 -58.49 54.72
CA ILE A 28 -43.50 -57.10 54.50
C ILE A 28 -42.30 -56.15 54.31
N VAL A 29 -41.25 -56.31 55.10
CA VAL A 29 -40.02 -55.50 54.98
C VAL A 29 -39.31 -55.78 53.65
N ILE A 30 -39.24 -57.05 53.20
CA ILE A 30 -38.66 -57.41 51.90
C ILE A 30 -39.46 -56.81 50.75
N VAL A 31 -40.80 -56.84 50.82
CA VAL A 31 -41.68 -56.24 49.79
C VAL A 31 -41.50 -54.71 49.75
N LEU A 32 -41.43 -54.04 50.91
CA LEU A 32 -41.16 -52.60 50.97
C LEU A 32 -39.78 -52.24 50.42
N LEU A 33 -38.74 -53.03 50.72
CA LEU A 33 -37.40 -52.85 50.15
C LEU A 33 -37.39 -53.06 48.63
N ALA A 34 -38.13 -54.05 48.12
CA ALA A 34 -38.25 -54.29 46.68
C ALA A 34 -38.95 -53.14 45.95
N ILE A 35 -40.01 -52.57 46.54
CA ILE A 35 -40.71 -51.39 46.00
C ILE A 35 -39.78 -50.16 46.03
N GLY A 36 -39.05 -49.95 47.13
CA GLY A 36 -38.05 -48.87 47.24
C GLY A 36 -36.92 -49.00 46.22
N ALA A 37 -36.41 -50.21 46.00
CA ALA A 37 -35.40 -50.50 44.99
C ALA A 37 -35.95 -50.28 43.56
N ALA A 38 -37.18 -50.70 43.27
CA ALA A 38 -37.83 -50.47 41.98
C ALA A 38 -38.09 -48.98 41.69
N TYR A 39 -38.43 -48.20 42.72
CA TYR A 39 -38.58 -46.75 42.62
C TYR A 39 -37.24 -46.06 42.35
N LEU A 40 -36.20 -46.40 43.12
CA LEU A 40 -34.83 -45.88 42.90
C LEU A 40 -34.27 -46.28 41.53
N TYR A 41 -34.58 -47.49 41.05
CA TYR A 41 -34.19 -47.94 39.71
C TYR A 41 -34.89 -47.12 38.61
N ASN A 42 -36.19 -46.88 38.72
CA ASN A 42 -36.94 -46.04 37.78
C ASN A 42 -36.44 -44.59 37.78
N LEU A 43 -36.15 -44.01 38.96
CA LEU A 43 -35.60 -42.67 39.07
C LEU A 43 -34.23 -42.56 38.39
N ASN A 44 -33.35 -43.53 38.63
CA ASN A 44 -32.04 -43.61 37.96
C ASN A 44 -32.17 -43.77 36.45
N GLN A 45 -33.14 -44.57 35.97
CA GLN A 45 -33.35 -44.74 34.53
C GLN A 45 -33.91 -43.48 33.87
N LYS A 46 -34.79 -42.72 34.54
CA LYS A 46 -35.25 -41.42 34.05
C LYS A 46 -34.10 -40.42 33.96
N GLN A 47 -33.29 -40.29 35.02
CA GLN A 47 -32.12 -39.40 35.02
C GLN A 47 -31.08 -39.78 33.96
N LYS A 48 -30.83 -41.09 33.74
CA LYS A 48 -29.94 -41.56 32.67
C LYS A 48 -30.46 -41.20 31.28
N LYS A 49 -31.77 -41.31 31.04
CA LYS A 49 -32.37 -40.92 29.76
C LYS A 49 -32.29 -39.42 29.51
N GLU A 50 -32.59 -38.60 30.51
CA GLU A 50 -32.46 -37.14 30.41
C GLU A 50 -31.00 -36.73 30.20
N ALA A 51 -30.05 -37.31 30.94
CA ALA A 51 -28.63 -37.08 30.75
C ALA A 51 -28.14 -37.49 29.35
N ALA A 52 -28.62 -38.62 28.82
CA ALA A 52 -28.29 -39.08 27.47
C ALA A 52 -28.83 -38.12 26.39
N GLN A 53 -30.06 -37.62 26.55
CA GLN A 53 -30.63 -36.62 25.63
C GLN A 53 -29.85 -35.30 25.66
N ILE A 54 -29.48 -34.82 26.84
CA ILE A 54 -28.67 -33.61 27.00
C ILE A 54 -27.29 -33.81 26.34
N GLN A 55 -26.66 -34.96 26.57
CA GLN A 55 -25.37 -35.30 25.94
C GLN A 55 -25.45 -35.27 24.42
N GLN A 56 -26.52 -35.85 23.85
CA GLN A 56 -26.73 -35.88 22.40
C GLN A 56 -26.93 -34.47 21.83
N VAL A 57 -27.73 -33.61 22.48
CA VAL A 57 -27.91 -32.22 22.05
C VAL A 57 -26.59 -31.45 22.11
N LEU A 58 -25.79 -31.65 23.16
CA LEU A 58 -24.45 -31.04 23.27
C LEU A 58 -23.51 -31.49 22.14
N GLU A 59 -23.57 -32.76 21.77
CA GLU A 59 -22.76 -33.33 20.70
C GLU A 59 -23.16 -32.75 19.32
N ASP A 60 -24.46 -32.67 19.04
CA ASP A 60 -24.99 -32.02 17.85
C ASP A 60 -24.60 -30.53 17.77
N GLU A 61 -24.68 -29.80 18.88
CA GLU A 61 -24.27 -28.38 18.94
C GLU A 61 -22.77 -28.21 18.70
N LYS A 62 -21.96 -29.12 19.26
CA LYS A 62 -20.52 -29.14 19.07
C LYS A 62 -20.17 -29.41 17.61
N ASP A 63 -20.83 -30.35 16.95
CA ASP A 63 -20.58 -30.68 15.55
C ASP A 63 -20.94 -29.51 14.63
N LYS A 64 -22.09 -28.86 14.87
CA LYS A 64 -22.48 -27.64 14.15
C LYS A 64 -21.44 -26.53 14.33
N LEU A 65 -21.04 -26.25 15.56
CA LEU A 65 -20.03 -25.24 15.86
C LEU A 65 -18.69 -25.55 15.18
N THR A 66 -18.27 -26.82 15.19
CA THR A 66 -17.04 -27.28 14.53
C THR A 66 -17.10 -27.04 13.03
N ASN A 67 -18.23 -27.35 12.40
CA ASN A 67 -18.44 -27.10 10.97
C ASN A 67 -18.44 -25.61 10.64
N GLU A 68 -19.07 -24.77 11.45
CA GLU A 68 -19.03 -23.32 11.26
C GLU A 68 -17.63 -22.73 11.43
N LEU A 69 -16.85 -23.20 12.41
CA LEU A 69 -15.45 -22.78 12.59
C LEU A 69 -14.56 -23.22 11.42
N LYS A 70 -14.77 -24.42 10.88
CA LYS A 70 -14.07 -24.88 9.66
C LYS A 70 -14.45 -24.06 8.44
N GLY A 71 -15.74 -23.75 8.27
CA GLY A 71 -16.20 -22.86 7.20
C GLY A 71 -15.53 -21.49 7.30
N LEU A 72 -15.51 -20.92 8.51
CA LEU A 72 -14.85 -19.65 8.78
C LEU A 72 -13.35 -19.70 8.49
N MET A 73 -12.66 -20.79 8.84
CA MET A 73 -11.24 -20.97 8.48
C MET A 73 -11.01 -20.83 6.98
N ASN A 74 -11.82 -21.51 6.18
CA ASN A 74 -11.70 -21.50 4.72
C ASN A 74 -11.99 -20.10 4.15
N GLU A 75 -12.96 -19.38 4.72
CA GLU A 75 -13.25 -17.99 4.34
C GLU A 75 -12.04 -17.09 4.61
N TYR A 76 -11.36 -17.24 5.74
CA TYR A 76 -10.11 -16.52 6.01
C TYR A 76 -8.98 -16.89 5.05
N GLU A 77 -8.84 -18.16 4.67
CA GLU A 77 -7.84 -18.60 3.67
C GLU A 77 -8.09 -17.96 2.30
N ALA A 78 -9.36 -17.81 1.90
CA ALA A 78 -9.73 -17.19 0.63
C ALA A 78 -9.46 -15.68 0.58
N LEU A 79 -9.28 -15.01 1.72
CA LEU A 79 -9.00 -13.57 1.80
C LEU A 79 -7.51 -13.22 1.68
N LYS A 80 -6.64 -14.20 1.48
CA LYS A 80 -5.20 -13.95 1.32
C LYS A 80 -4.94 -13.07 0.09
N SER A 81 -4.10 -12.05 0.25
CA SER A 81 -3.79 -11.05 -0.78
C SER A 81 -2.29 -10.81 -0.89
N ASP A 82 -1.84 -9.90 -1.74
CA ASP A 82 -0.41 -9.53 -1.84
C ASP A 82 0.09 -8.65 -0.68
N ASN A 83 -0.78 -8.28 0.27
CA ASN A 83 -0.41 -7.43 1.39
C ASN A 83 0.06 -8.24 2.60
N ASP A 84 1.38 -8.29 2.82
CA ASP A 84 2.00 -9.01 3.95
C ASP A 84 1.44 -8.62 5.32
N SER A 85 1.19 -7.33 5.54
CA SER A 85 0.65 -6.83 6.81
C SER A 85 -0.77 -7.34 7.05
N MET A 86 -1.61 -7.35 6.01
CA MET A 86 -2.96 -7.90 6.08
C MET A 86 -2.92 -9.42 6.26
N ASN A 87 -2.05 -10.12 5.53
CA ASN A 87 -1.88 -11.56 5.63
C ASN A 87 -1.50 -12.00 7.05
N ARG A 88 -0.57 -11.29 7.70
CA ARG A 88 -0.22 -11.56 9.11
C ARG A 88 -1.42 -11.43 10.06
N LYS A 89 -2.31 -10.45 9.82
CA LYS A 89 -3.53 -10.28 10.63
C LYS A 89 -4.53 -11.42 10.39
N LEU A 90 -4.67 -11.88 9.14
CA LEU A 90 -5.51 -13.03 8.80
C LEU A 90 -4.97 -14.31 9.45
N GLU A 91 -3.68 -14.57 9.34
CA GLU A 91 -3.01 -15.72 9.96
C GLU A 91 -3.20 -15.76 11.48
N ALA A 92 -3.10 -14.60 12.16
CA ALA A 92 -3.36 -14.52 13.60
C ALA A 92 -4.81 -14.91 13.97
N GLN A 93 -5.80 -14.56 13.14
CA GLN A 93 -7.19 -15.00 13.37
C GLN A 93 -7.39 -16.48 13.05
N GLN A 94 -6.74 -16.99 11.99
CA GLN A 94 -6.75 -18.41 11.67
C GLN A 94 -6.18 -19.24 12.82
N ASP A 95 -5.07 -18.82 13.42
CA ASP A 95 -4.52 -19.52 14.58
C ASP A 95 -5.44 -19.49 15.80
N ARG A 96 -6.25 -18.42 15.96
CA ARG A 96 -7.30 -18.36 16.98
C ARG A 96 -8.41 -19.39 16.69
N ILE A 97 -8.84 -19.53 15.44
CA ILE A 97 -9.80 -20.55 15.01
C ILE A 97 -9.22 -21.96 15.24
N LYS A 98 -7.95 -22.20 14.90
CA LYS A 98 -7.28 -23.51 15.15
C LYS A 98 -7.29 -23.85 16.64
N LYS A 99 -7.01 -22.88 17.51
CA LYS A 99 -7.07 -23.08 18.97
C LYS A 99 -8.49 -23.44 19.43
N LEU A 100 -9.52 -22.79 18.90
CA LEU A 100 -10.92 -23.11 19.23
C LEU A 100 -11.32 -24.52 18.74
N LEU A 101 -10.85 -24.93 17.56
CA LEU A 101 -11.07 -26.28 17.03
C LEU A 101 -10.34 -27.37 17.83
N ALA A 102 -9.16 -27.05 18.36
CA ALA A 102 -8.35 -27.99 19.14
C ALA A 102 -8.91 -28.22 20.56
N ILE A 103 -9.61 -27.24 21.13
CA ILE A 103 -10.17 -27.37 22.48
C ILE A 103 -11.53 -28.06 22.41
N ASN A 104 -11.65 -29.17 23.14
CA ASN A 104 -12.90 -29.91 23.22
C ASN A 104 -13.94 -29.13 24.04
N ALA A 105 -15.04 -28.69 23.41
CA ALA A 105 -16.14 -27.99 24.05
C ALA A 105 -16.96 -28.97 24.91
N SER A 106 -16.47 -29.21 26.13
CA SER A 106 -16.96 -30.27 27.02
C SER A 106 -18.21 -29.90 27.84
N ASN A 107 -18.63 -28.63 27.83
CA ASN A 107 -19.79 -28.15 28.58
C ASN A 107 -20.53 -27.04 27.81
N VAL A 108 -21.78 -26.78 28.22
CA VAL A 108 -22.68 -25.78 27.58
C VAL A 108 -22.07 -24.37 27.64
N GLU A 109 -21.39 -24.04 28.74
CA GLU A 109 -20.76 -22.73 28.92
C GLU A 109 -19.66 -22.46 27.89
N LYS A 110 -18.78 -23.44 27.63
CA LYS A 110 -17.74 -23.34 26.60
C LYS A 110 -18.35 -23.25 25.20
N ILE A 111 -19.40 -24.02 24.91
CA ILE A 111 -20.10 -23.93 23.61
C ILE A 111 -20.62 -22.50 23.40
N ASN A 112 -21.27 -21.92 24.40
CA ASN A 112 -21.77 -20.55 24.31
C ASN A 112 -20.65 -19.51 24.20
N LEU A 113 -19.53 -19.71 24.89
CA LEU A 113 -18.34 -18.86 24.76
C LEU A 113 -17.78 -18.92 23.33
N TYR A 114 -17.65 -20.10 22.75
CA TYR A 114 -17.12 -20.28 21.40
C TYR A 114 -18.08 -19.77 20.34
N LYS A 115 -19.40 -19.90 20.53
CA LYS A 115 -20.42 -19.26 19.69
C LYS A 115 -20.24 -17.73 19.67
N LYS A 116 -19.99 -17.11 20.83
CA LYS A 116 -19.71 -15.65 20.91
C LYS A 116 -18.43 -15.28 20.18
N GLU A 117 -17.35 -16.04 20.41
CA GLU A 117 -16.06 -15.82 19.75
C GLU A 117 -16.15 -15.98 18.23
N LEU A 118 -16.98 -16.91 17.75
CA LEU A 118 -17.24 -17.11 16.34
C LEU A 118 -17.96 -15.91 15.71
N VAL A 119 -18.91 -15.29 16.42
CA VAL A 119 -19.55 -14.04 15.98
C VAL A 119 -18.51 -12.91 15.88
N THR A 120 -17.65 -12.75 16.89
CA THR A 120 -16.61 -11.71 16.86
C THR A 120 -15.61 -11.93 15.73
N LEU A 121 -15.20 -13.17 15.47
CA LEU A 121 -14.34 -13.51 14.33
C LEU A 121 -15.02 -13.18 12.99
N ARG A 122 -16.32 -13.50 12.82
CA ARG A 122 -17.07 -13.13 11.62
C ARG A 122 -17.14 -11.61 11.42
N GLU A 123 -17.31 -10.83 12.48
CA GLU A 123 -17.30 -9.36 12.39
C GLU A 123 -15.93 -8.81 11.99
N ILE A 124 -14.85 -9.33 12.57
CA ILE A 124 -13.48 -8.97 12.21
C ILE A 124 -13.22 -9.30 10.74
N MET A 125 -13.64 -10.48 10.27
CA MET A 125 -13.52 -10.90 8.88
C MET A 125 -14.23 -9.94 7.93
N LYS A 126 -15.48 -9.53 8.23
CA LYS A 126 -16.21 -8.54 7.43
C LYS A 126 -15.46 -7.21 7.34
N SER A 127 -14.86 -6.77 8.44
CA SER A 127 -14.00 -5.58 8.44
C SER A 127 -12.77 -5.74 7.55
N TYR A 128 -12.15 -6.92 7.54
CA TYR A 128 -11.01 -7.20 6.66
C TYR A 128 -11.39 -7.23 5.18
N ILE A 129 -12.55 -7.78 4.81
CA ILE A 129 -13.07 -7.74 3.45
C ILE A 129 -13.15 -6.28 2.96
N VAL A 130 -13.77 -5.40 3.75
CA VAL A 130 -13.89 -3.97 3.40
C VAL A 130 -12.52 -3.30 3.26
N GLN A 131 -11.56 -3.63 4.14
CA GLN A 131 -10.21 -3.09 4.07
C GLN A 131 -9.46 -3.57 2.82
N ILE A 132 -9.53 -4.86 2.50
CA ILE A 132 -8.92 -5.44 1.29
C ILE A 132 -9.52 -4.80 0.04
N ASP A 133 -10.84 -4.67 -0.03
CA ASP A 133 -11.53 -4.02 -1.15
C ASP A 133 -11.14 -2.55 -1.29
N SER A 134 -10.99 -1.83 -0.17
CA SER A 134 -10.51 -0.45 -0.20
C SER A 134 -9.07 -0.35 -0.68
N LEU A 135 -8.19 -1.27 -0.27
CA LEU A 135 -6.80 -1.30 -0.69
C LEU A 135 -6.71 -1.63 -2.19
N ASN A 136 -7.46 -2.62 -2.66
CA ASN A 136 -7.51 -2.99 -4.08
C ASN A 136 -8.02 -1.85 -4.94
N ARG A 137 -9.10 -1.17 -4.54
CA ARG A 137 -9.61 0.02 -5.24
C ARG A 137 -8.58 1.14 -5.31
N ARG A 138 -7.92 1.45 -4.20
CA ARG A 138 -6.85 2.46 -4.18
C ARG A 138 -5.67 2.05 -5.04
N ASN A 139 -5.30 0.77 -5.06
CA ASN A 139 -4.22 0.27 -5.89
C ASN A 139 -4.56 0.43 -7.39
N MET A 140 -5.78 0.06 -7.80
CA MET A 140 -6.25 0.27 -9.17
C MET A 140 -6.25 1.76 -9.56
N GLN A 141 -6.73 2.63 -8.67
CA GLN A 141 -6.70 4.09 -8.89
C GLN A 141 -5.27 4.60 -9.04
N LEU A 142 -4.36 4.20 -8.16
CA LEU A 142 -2.95 4.60 -8.21
C LEU A 142 -2.25 4.10 -9.48
N VAL A 143 -2.58 2.90 -9.95
CA VAL A 143 -2.04 2.35 -11.21
C VAL A 143 -2.51 3.19 -12.40
N GLU A 144 -3.80 3.56 -12.44
CA GLU A 144 -4.34 4.40 -13.52
C GLU A 144 -3.74 5.82 -13.47
N GLU A 145 -3.69 6.45 -12.29
CA GLU A 145 -3.04 7.75 -12.11
C GLU A 145 -1.57 7.70 -12.51
N ASN A 146 -0.84 6.63 -12.16
CA ASN A 146 0.56 6.48 -12.53
C ASN A 146 0.75 6.41 -14.06
N LYS A 147 -0.16 5.70 -14.75
CA LYS A 147 -0.16 5.62 -16.21
C LYS A 147 -0.44 6.98 -16.82
N GLU A 148 -1.47 7.68 -16.35
CA GLU A 148 -1.82 9.01 -16.84
C GLU A 148 -0.68 10.02 -16.62
N VAL A 149 -0.06 10.02 -15.43
CA VAL A 149 1.07 10.90 -15.12
C VAL A 149 2.26 10.61 -16.03
N LYS A 150 2.56 9.34 -16.32
CA LYS A 150 3.63 8.98 -17.26
C LYS A 150 3.34 9.48 -18.66
N GLU A 151 2.12 9.29 -19.16
CA GLU A 151 1.71 9.77 -20.48
C GLU A 151 1.82 11.29 -20.59
N ARG A 152 1.32 12.03 -19.58
CA ARG A 152 1.43 13.49 -19.52
C ARG A 152 2.89 13.96 -19.44
N LEU A 153 3.73 13.25 -18.68
CA LEU A 153 5.16 13.57 -18.56
C LEU A 153 5.88 13.37 -19.89
N ASP A 154 5.60 12.28 -20.61
CA ASP A 154 6.21 12.00 -21.90
C ASP A 154 5.77 13.00 -22.97
N GLN A 155 4.49 13.40 -22.97
CA GLN A 155 3.99 14.47 -23.84
C GLN A 155 4.67 15.82 -23.53
N ALA A 156 4.78 16.18 -22.26
CA ALA A 156 5.45 17.41 -21.84
C ALA A 156 6.95 17.42 -22.22
N ARG A 157 7.63 16.28 -22.09
CA ARG A 157 9.03 16.12 -22.51
C ARG A 157 9.20 16.32 -24.00
N LYS A 158 8.40 15.64 -24.83
CA LYS A 158 8.43 15.81 -26.30
C LYS A 158 8.18 17.26 -26.70
N SER A 159 7.15 17.89 -26.13
CA SER A 159 6.85 19.30 -26.41
C SER A 159 8.00 20.22 -25.99
N ASN A 160 8.65 19.95 -24.86
CA ASN A 160 9.79 20.75 -24.42
C ASN A 160 11.03 20.56 -25.32
N GLU A 161 11.28 19.34 -25.79
CA GLU A 161 12.34 19.05 -26.77
C GLU A 161 12.08 19.79 -28.10
N GLU A 162 10.86 19.72 -28.63
CA GLU A 162 10.44 20.44 -29.83
C GLU A 162 10.57 21.97 -29.64
N LEU A 163 10.06 22.51 -28.53
CA LEU A 163 10.17 23.94 -28.23
C LEU A 163 11.62 24.38 -28.07
N THR A 164 12.49 23.52 -27.53
CA THR A 164 13.92 23.81 -27.41
C THR A 164 14.58 23.86 -28.78
N GLN A 165 14.30 22.90 -29.66
CA GLN A 165 14.81 22.90 -31.04
C GLN A 165 14.33 24.13 -31.82
N VAL A 166 13.03 24.44 -31.75
CA VAL A 166 12.44 25.62 -32.40
C VAL A 166 13.07 26.90 -31.85
N LYS A 167 13.28 26.99 -30.53
CA LYS A 167 13.95 28.14 -29.91
C LYS A 167 15.39 28.27 -30.39
N GLU A 168 16.15 27.18 -30.49
CA GLU A 168 17.52 27.20 -30.99
C GLU A 168 17.57 27.66 -32.45
N GLU A 169 16.71 27.11 -33.31
CA GLU A 169 16.59 27.50 -34.72
C GLU A 169 16.24 28.98 -34.85
N LEU A 170 15.21 29.45 -34.14
CA LEU A 170 14.80 30.85 -34.14
C LEU A 170 15.91 31.75 -33.60
N THR A 171 16.64 31.33 -32.55
CA THR A 171 17.77 32.08 -32.01
C THR A 171 18.89 32.21 -33.04
N GLN A 172 19.19 31.14 -33.79
CA GLN A 172 20.18 31.19 -34.88
C GLN A 172 19.74 32.12 -36.01
N LYS A 173 18.48 32.02 -36.45
CA LYS A 173 17.91 32.92 -37.48
C LYS A 173 17.95 34.38 -37.03
N VAL A 174 17.56 34.67 -35.79
CA VAL A 174 17.61 36.02 -35.22
C VAL A 174 19.05 36.52 -35.14
N LYS A 175 20.02 35.69 -34.72
CA LYS A 175 21.45 36.08 -34.71
C LYS A 175 21.95 36.46 -36.11
N GLN A 176 21.63 35.66 -37.13
CA GLN A 176 22.01 35.94 -38.52
C GLN A 176 21.32 37.20 -39.04
N ALA A 177 20.02 37.35 -38.77
CA ALA A 177 19.24 38.50 -39.23
C ALA A 177 19.57 39.79 -38.46
N SER A 178 20.16 39.69 -37.26
CA SER A 178 20.60 40.83 -36.44
C SER A 178 21.96 41.42 -36.87
N VAL A 179 22.55 40.93 -37.95
CA VAL A 179 23.81 41.50 -38.46
C VAL A 179 23.54 42.88 -39.05
N LEU A 180 24.22 43.91 -38.52
CA LEU A 180 24.18 45.26 -39.07
C LEU A 180 25.13 45.36 -40.27
N SER A 181 24.60 45.80 -41.41
CA SER A 181 25.40 46.01 -42.62
C SER A 181 25.81 47.48 -42.76
N ALA A 182 27.09 47.73 -42.99
CA ALA A 182 27.59 49.05 -43.37
C ALA A 182 27.55 49.22 -44.90
N LYS A 183 27.15 50.40 -45.37
CA LYS A 183 27.12 50.81 -46.78
C LYS A 183 27.97 52.07 -46.95
N ASP A 184 28.41 52.32 -48.18
CA ASP A 184 29.07 53.56 -48.60
C ASP A 184 30.33 53.81 -47.76
N ILE A 185 31.13 52.75 -47.58
CA ILE A 185 32.41 52.82 -46.87
C ILE A 185 33.39 53.59 -47.77
N VAL A 186 33.68 54.82 -47.38
CA VAL A 186 34.64 55.70 -48.05
C VAL A 186 35.84 55.88 -47.14
N VAL A 187 37.01 55.54 -47.66
CA VAL A 187 38.29 55.67 -46.96
C VAL A 187 39.07 56.80 -47.61
N THR A 188 39.34 57.87 -46.84
CA THR A 188 40.09 59.03 -47.31
C THR A 188 41.42 59.14 -46.54
N PRO A 189 42.57 59.02 -47.22
CA PRO A 189 43.87 59.26 -46.61
C PRO A 189 44.11 60.76 -46.39
N LEU A 190 44.53 61.12 -45.18
CA LEU A 190 44.78 62.50 -44.76
C LEU A 190 46.24 62.69 -44.36
N ASN A 191 46.81 63.83 -44.71
CA ASN A 191 48.15 64.24 -44.25
C ASN A 191 48.13 64.80 -42.81
N ARG A 192 49.30 65.14 -42.26
CA ARG A 192 49.43 65.71 -40.89
C ARG A 192 48.60 66.99 -40.67
N ARG A 193 48.27 67.73 -41.73
CA ARG A 193 47.42 68.93 -41.72
C ARG A 193 45.94 68.63 -42.02
N SER A 194 45.53 67.36 -41.97
CA SER A 194 44.16 66.89 -42.25
C SER A 194 43.65 67.23 -43.66
N ARG A 195 44.53 67.32 -44.66
CA ARG A 195 44.12 67.45 -46.07
C ARG A 195 44.30 66.14 -46.82
N ASP A 196 43.38 65.89 -47.76
CA ASP A 196 43.38 64.72 -48.64
C ASP A 196 44.71 64.59 -49.39
N THR A 197 45.22 63.37 -49.50
CA THR A 197 46.49 63.08 -50.18
C THR A 197 46.51 61.66 -50.74
N ASP A 198 46.73 61.53 -52.05
CA ASP A 198 46.86 60.20 -52.68
C ASP A 198 48.27 59.61 -52.56
N ARG A 199 49.23 60.40 -52.07
CA ARG A 199 50.62 59.96 -51.89
C ARG A 199 50.80 59.24 -50.55
N ALA A 200 51.06 57.93 -50.59
CA ALA A 200 51.26 57.06 -49.42
C ALA A 200 52.27 57.62 -48.39
N SER A 201 53.42 58.15 -48.85
CA SER A 201 54.45 58.71 -47.95
C SER A 201 54.03 59.96 -47.18
N ARG A 202 52.90 60.58 -47.55
CA ARG A 202 52.36 61.79 -46.91
C ARG A 202 51.14 61.50 -46.03
N VAL A 203 50.66 60.25 -46.01
CA VAL A 203 49.51 59.82 -45.20
C VAL A 203 49.93 59.79 -43.73
N ALA A 204 49.12 60.40 -42.88
CA ALA A 204 49.32 60.43 -41.44
C ALA A 204 48.05 60.02 -40.66
N LYS A 205 46.87 60.12 -41.27
CA LYS A 205 45.59 59.69 -40.69
C LYS A 205 44.74 59.05 -41.77
N ILE A 206 43.88 58.11 -41.38
CA ILE A 206 42.89 57.49 -42.26
C ILE A 206 41.51 57.87 -41.74
N LYS A 207 40.72 58.56 -42.58
CA LYS A 207 39.33 58.89 -42.26
C LYS A 207 38.43 57.87 -42.94
N THR A 208 37.64 57.15 -42.16
CA THR A 208 36.65 56.20 -42.65
C THR A 208 35.25 56.72 -42.39
N CYS A 209 34.50 57.01 -43.46
CA CYS A 209 33.09 57.34 -43.39
C CYS A 209 32.27 56.14 -43.85
N PHE A 210 31.17 55.83 -43.16
CA PHE A 210 30.27 54.76 -43.55
C PHE A 210 28.86 55.06 -43.04
N THR A 211 27.86 54.43 -43.64
CA THR A 211 26.46 54.50 -43.21
C THR A 211 26.01 53.12 -42.75
N ILE A 212 25.48 52.99 -41.53
CA ILE A 212 24.89 51.74 -41.06
C ILE A 212 23.46 51.65 -41.59
N ARG A 213 23.10 50.54 -42.25
CA ARG A 213 21.72 50.30 -42.69
C ARG A 213 20.83 50.00 -41.48
N GLU A 214 19.62 50.53 -41.52
CA GLU A 214 18.58 50.22 -40.54
C GLU A 214 18.30 48.72 -40.50
N ASN A 215 18.15 48.17 -39.30
CA ASN A 215 17.76 46.79 -39.06
C ASN A 215 16.78 46.75 -37.88
N THR A 216 15.54 46.36 -38.16
CA THR A 216 14.43 46.35 -37.18
C THR A 216 14.48 45.19 -36.20
N ILE A 217 15.31 44.17 -36.47
CA ILE A 217 15.48 42.98 -35.62
C ILE A 217 16.51 43.25 -34.51
N VAL A 218 17.44 44.18 -34.75
CA VAL A 218 18.50 44.53 -33.81
C VAL A 218 17.96 45.39 -32.68
N GLN A 219 18.32 45.04 -31.43
CA GLN A 219 17.92 45.84 -30.28
C GLN A 219 18.54 47.25 -30.31
N PRO A 220 17.74 48.31 -30.05
CA PRO A 220 18.23 49.67 -30.01
C PRO A 220 19.19 49.86 -28.83
N GLY A 221 20.24 50.64 -29.03
CA GLY A 221 21.21 50.93 -27.98
C GLY A 221 22.51 51.51 -28.51
N ARG A 222 23.38 51.94 -27.60
CA ARG A 222 24.72 52.40 -27.93
C ARG A 222 25.56 51.24 -28.47
N ARG A 223 26.21 51.44 -29.61
CA ARG A 223 27.12 50.46 -30.22
C ARG A 223 28.51 51.08 -30.36
N ILE A 224 29.54 50.28 -30.12
CA ILE A 224 30.94 50.66 -30.37
C ILE A 224 31.32 50.04 -31.72
N VAL A 225 31.94 50.84 -32.59
CA VAL A 225 32.43 50.38 -33.89
C VAL A 225 33.94 50.23 -33.79
N TYR A 226 34.44 49.05 -34.14
CA TYR A 226 35.85 48.75 -34.25
C TYR A 226 36.26 48.77 -35.73
N CYS A 227 37.40 49.37 -36.04
CA CYS A 227 37.97 49.34 -37.39
C CYS A 227 39.13 48.33 -37.39
N ARG A 228 39.27 47.52 -38.44
CA ARG A 228 40.40 46.60 -38.61
C ARG A 228 40.98 46.79 -40.00
N ILE A 229 42.24 47.22 -40.05
CA ILE A 229 42.98 47.44 -41.28
C ILE A 229 43.92 46.25 -41.47
N THR A 230 43.70 45.49 -42.54
CA THR A 230 44.53 44.33 -42.90
C THR A 230 45.36 44.64 -44.12
N ARG A 231 46.62 44.22 -44.08
CA ARG A 231 47.50 44.19 -45.25
C ARG A 231 47.09 43.07 -46.22
N PRO A 232 47.54 43.11 -47.49
CA PRO A 232 47.28 42.04 -48.45
C PRO A 232 47.80 40.65 -48.01
N ASP A 233 48.81 40.60 -47.12
CA ASP A 233 49.36 39.38 -46.51
C ASP A 233 48.56 38.92 -45.26
N GLN A 234 47.38 39.49 -45.02
CA GLN A 234 46.45 39.19 -43.91
C GLN A 234 46.93 39.60 -42.51
N LEU A 235 48.08 40.26 -42.40
CA LEU A 235 48.54 40.82 -41.13
C LEU A 235 47.73 42.08 -40.77
N VAL A 236 47.33 42.19 -39.51
CA VAL A 236 46.56 43.32 -38.99
C VAL A 236 47.50 44.46 -38.61
N PHE A 237 47.17 45.67 -39.04
CA PHE A 237 47.87 46.87 -38.60
C PHE A 237 47.38 47.22 -37.18
N THR A 238 48.15 46.87 -36.15
CA THR A 238 47.82 47.16 -34.75
C THR A 238 49.05 47.70 -34.01
N SER A 239 48.81 48.55 -33.01
CA SER A 239 49.83 49.05 -32.08
C SER A 239 50.08 48.08 -30.91
N SER A 240 49.13 47.19 -30.61
CA SER A 240 49.20 46.21 -29.52
C SER A 240 48.40 44.94 -29.84
N GLU A 241 48.92 43.78 -29.43
CA GLU A 241 48.24 42.48 -29.56
C GLU A 241 47.05 42.36 -28.58
N ASN A 242 46.98 43.22 -27.56
CA ASN A 242 45.92 43.21 -26.55
C ASN A 242 44.65 43.96 -27.00
N ASN A 243 44.65 44.60 -28.18
CA ASN A 243 43.50 45.30 -28.75
C ASN A 243 42.48 44.30 -29.31
N LEU A 244 41.87 43.52 -28.43
CA LEU A 244 40.96 42.42 -28.76
C LEU A 244 39.50 42.84 -28.60
N PHE A 245 38.64 42.40 -29.51
CA PHE A 245 37.20 42.45 -29.36
C PHE A 245 36.56 41.12 -29.76
N ASP A 246 35.40 40.82 -29.18
CA ASP A 246 34.64 39.61 -29.51
C ASP A 246 33.88 39.80 -30.82
N PHE A 247 34.17 38.95 -31.79
CA PHE A 247 33.43 38.82 -33.04
C PHE A 247 33.09 37.35 -33.28
N GLN A 248 31.78 37.05 -33.31
CA GLN A 248 31.28 35.70 -33.54
C GLN A 248 31.82 34.64 -32.55
N GLY A 249 32.13 35.03 -31.30
CA GLY A 249 32.66 34.13 -30.27
C GLY A 249 34.18 33.93 -30.35
N GLN A 250 34.87 34.70 -31.20
CA GLN A 250 36.33 34.70 -31.30
C GLN A 250 36.86 36.08 -30.94
N GLN A 251 37.95 36.10 -30.17
CA GLN A 251 38.69 37.34 -29.92
C GLN A 251 39.54 37.67 -31.14
N ILE A 252 39.27 38.81 -31.75
CA ILE A 252 40.02 39.31 -32.91
C ILE A 252 40.62 40.69 -32.62
N VAL A 253 41.80 40.93 -33.21
CA VAL A 253 42.52 42.19 -33.05
C VAL A 253 41.95 43.27 -33.95
N PHE A 254 41.72 44.48 -33.42
CA PHE A 254 41.33 45.66 -34.18
C PHE A 254 42.49 46.67 -34.33
N SER A 255 42.33 47.60 -35.27
CA SER A 255 43.25 48.71 -35.53
C SER A 255 42.77 49.96 -34.81
N GLU A 256 43.64 50.55 -33.99
CA GLU A 256 43.40 51.82 -33.28
C GLU A 256 43.58 53.05 -34.18
#